data_AF-A0A2D0J0H4-F1
#
_entry.id   AF-A0A2D0J0H4-F1
#
_cell.length_a   1.000
_cell.length_b   1.000
_cell.length_c   1.000
_cell.angle_alpha   90.00
_cell.angle_beta   90.00
_cell.angle_gamma   90.00
#
_symmetry.space_group_name_H-M   'P 1'
#
loop_
_entity.id
_entity.type
_entity.pdbx_description
1 polymer ?
#
loop_
_entity_poly.entity_id
_entity_poly.type
_entity_poly.pdbx_seq_one_letter_code
_entity_poly.pdbx_strand_id
1 'polypeptide(L)'
;MTVTESLINTYTESDALDLAKLVKQGEVTPVELVEAAVTCIERLNPELNAVVHKLYDLGREAAASVDHNALFAGVPFLLKELVTQWKGTPAKKALLPEGLSVVRQRPLLPALFPSEKPVTEQALSGSLPPVAALWG
;
A
#
# COMPACT_ATOMS: atom_id res chain seq x y z
N MET A 1 15.91 11.31 -11.13
CA MET A 1 16.73 10.10 -11.39
C MET A 1 16.27 9.57 -12.74
N THR A 2 17.19 9.24 -13.65
CA THR A 2 16.81 8.77 -15.00
C THR A 2 16.76 7.25 -14.99
N VAL A 3 15.57 6.67 -15.14
CA VAL A 3 15.39 5.21 -15.28
C VAL A 3 15.90 4.80 -16.66
N THR A 4 16.79 3.82 -16.72
CA THR A 4 17.34 3.29 -17.98
C THR A 4 16.45 2.17 -18.53
N GLU A 5 16.44 1.97 -19.86
CA GLU A 5 15.72 0.83 -20.44
C GLU A 5 16.25 -0.52 -19.97
N SER A 6 17.56 -0.61 -19.69
CA SER A 6 18.13 -1.82 -19.09
C SER A 6 17.49 -2.14 -17.74
N LEU A 7 17.28 -1.14 -16.89
CA LEU A 7 16.63 -1.32 -15.59
C LEU A 7 15.16 -1.71 -15.74
N ILE A 8 14.46 -1.13 -16.71
CA ILE A 8 13.07 -1.49 -17.02
C ILE A 8 12.99 -2.96 -17.46
N ASN A 9 13.87 -3.39 -18.37
CA ASN A 9 13.92 -4.79 -18.81
C ASN A 9 14.21 -5.73 -17.65
N THR A 10 15.22 -5.42 -16.82
CA THR A 10 15.52 -6.19 -15.60
C THR A 10 14.30 -6.29 -14.70
N TYR A 11 13.57 -5.19 -14.48
CA TYR A 11 12.35 -5.19 -13.68
C TYR A 11 11.24 -6.06 -14.26
N THR A 12 11.02 -6.00 -15.59
CA THR A 12 9.94 -6.73 -16.24
C THR A 12 10.22 -8.22 -16.45
N GLU A 13 11.49 -8.59 -16.56
CA GLU A 13 11.92 -9.98 -16.82
C GLU A 13 12.26 -10.77 -15.55
N SER A 14 12.46 -10.09 -14.42
CA SER A 14 12.76 -10.74 -13.13
C SER A 14 11.51 -11.02 -12.32
N ASP A 15 11.54 -12.09 -11.54
CA ASP A 15 10.52 -12.33 -10.51
C ASP A 15 10.83 -11.57 -9.19
N ALA A 16 9.92 -11.66 -8.22
CA ALA A 16 10.07 -10.97 -6.95
C ALA A 16 11.27 -11.47 -6.11
N LEU A 17 11.67 -12.74 -6.24
CA LEU A 17 12.81 -13.29 -5.53
C LEU A 17 14.13 -12.82 -6.15
N ASP A 18 14.18 -12.77 -7.47
CA ASP A 18 15.33 -12.25 -8.22
C ASP A 18 15.53 -10.77 -7.93
N LEU A 19 14.47 -9.96 -7.96
CA LEU A 19 14.54 -8.54 -7.61
C LEU A 19 15.01 -8.32 -6.16
N ALA A 20 14.48 -9.10 -5.21
CA ALA A 20 14.91 -9.02 -3.81
C ALA A 20 16.39 -9.39 -3.64
N LYS A 21 16.88 -10.36 -4.42
CA LYS A 21 18.29 -10.76 -4.44
C LYS A 21 19.18 -9.63 -4.98
N LEU A 22 18.80 -8.98 -6.08
CA LEU A 22 19.54 -7.84 -6.64
C LEU A 22 19.62 -6.67 -5.64
N VAL A 23 18.53 -6.39 -4.93
CA VAL A 23 18.51 -5.38 -3.85
C VAL A 23 19.46 -5.76 -2.72
N LYS A 24 19.43 -7.03 -2.28
CA LYS A 24 20.31 -7.52 -1.21
C LYS A 24 21.79 -7.50 -1.60
N GLN A 25 22.10 -7.70 -2.88
CA GLN A 25 23.45 -7.61 -3.43
C GLN A 25 23.90 -6.16 -3.66
N GLY A 26 22.98 -5.19 -3.62
CA GLY A 26 23.25 -3.78 -3.89
C GLY A 26 23.43 -3.46 -5.37
N GLU A 27 23.01 -4.36 -6.26
CA GLU A 27 23.05 -4.15 -7.72
C GLU A 27 21.99 -3.16 -8.20
N VAL A 28 20.86 -3.11 -7.48
CA VAL A 28 19.78 -2.13 -7.66
C VAL A 28 19.31 -1.64 -6.29
N THR A 29 18.81 -0.42 -6.24
CA THR A 29 18.21 0.14 -5.03
C THR A 29 16.68 -0.05 -5.02
N PRO A 30 16.03 -0.14 -3.84
CA PRO A 30 14.57 -0.17 -3.75
C PRO A 30 13.90 0.99 -4.48
N VAL A 31 14.51 2.19 -4.41
CA VAL A 31 13.98 3.40 -5.05
C VAL A 31 14.05 3.28 -6.58
N GLU A 32 15.13 2.73 -7.13
CA GLU A 32 15.25 2.47 -8.58
C GLU A 32 14.19 1.49 -9.08
N LEU A 33 13.90 0.42 -8.31
CA LEU A 33 12.83 -0.51 -8.65
C LEU A 33 11.45 0.16 -8.62
N VAL A 34 11.19 1.04 -7.65
CA VAL A 34 9.95 1.82 -7.61
C VAL A 34 9.83 2.71 -8.84
N GLU A 35 10.88 3.42 -9.25
CA GLU A 35 10.81 4.27 -10.45
C GLU A 35 10.64 3.45 -11.74
N ALA A 36 11.25 2.26 -11.82
CA ALA A 36 11.03 1.34 -12.93
C ALA A 36 9.55 0.89 -12.99
N ALA A 37 8.97 0.49 -11.87
CA ALA A 37 7.57 0.11 -11.77
C ALA A 37 6.62 1.28 -12.14
N VAL A 38 6.89 2.49 -11.64
CA VAL A 38 6.14 3.70 -12.00
C VAL A 38 6.20 3.95 -13.50
N THR A 39 7.38 3.82 -14.11
CA THR A 39 7.56 4.00 -15.56
C THR A 39 6.74 3.00 -16.35
N CYS A 40 6.74 1.71 -15.95
CA CYS A 40 5.89 0.69 -16.58
C CYS A 40 4.40 1.01 -16.44
N ILE A 41 3.97 1.47 -15.26
CA ILE A 41 2.57 1.83 -15.02
C ILE A 41 2.17 3.02 -15.91
N GLU A 42 2.98 4.09 -15.98
CA GLU A 42 2.65 5.24 -16.83
C GLU A 42 2.58 4.89 -18.32
N ARG A 43 3.39 3.93 -18.78
CA ARG A 43 3.37 3.44 -20.17
C ARG A 43 2.13 2.60 -20.48
N LEU A 44 1.74 1.70 -19.58
CA LEU A 44 0.72 0.66 -19.89
C LEU A 44 -0.68 1.00 -19.37
N ASN A 45 -0.78 1.77 -18.27
CA ASN A 45 -2.07 2.04 -17.65
C ASN A 45 -3.07 2.84 -18.50
N PRO A 46 -2.67 3.72 -19.44
CA PRO A 46 -3.62 4.37 -20.35
C PRO A 46 -4.47 3.39 -21.16
N GLU A 47 -3.92 2.22 -21.51
CA GLU A 47 -4.60 1.18 -22.27
C GLU A 47 -5.29 0.15 -21.36
N LEU A 48 -4.63 -0.22 -20.26
CA LEU A 48 -5.11 -1.27 -19.36
C LEU A 48 -6.14 -0.80 -18.33
N ASN A 49 -6.08 0.48 -17.95
CA ASN A 49 -6.90 1.08 -16.89
C ASN A 49 -6.92 0.27 -15.59
N ALA A 50 -5.76 -0.28 -15.20
CA ALA A 50 -5.60 -1.20 -14.06
C ALA A 50 -5.32 -0.49 -12.73
N VAL A 51 -4.68 0.69 -12.77
CA VAL A 51 -4.26 1.48 -11.61
C VAL A 51 -5.14 2.71 -11.48
N VAL A 52 -5.92 2.74 -10.40
CA VAL A 52 -6.89 3.82 -10.11
C VAL A 52 -6.30 4.92 -9.22
N HIS A 53 -5.42 4.53 -8.29
CA HIS A 53 -4.76 5.43 -7.36
C HIS A 53 -3.24 5.32 -7.52
N LYS A 54 -2.61 6.42 -7.92
CA LYS A 54 -1.17 6.52 -8.11
C LYS A 54 -0.53 6.99 -6.80
N LEU A 55 -0.16 6.03 -5.95
CA LEU A 55 0.45 6.30 -4.63
C LEU A 55 1.98 6.30 -4.71
N TYR A 56 2.54 6.91 -5.76
CA TYR A 56 3.96 6.78 -6.07
C TYR A 56 4.85 7.40 -4.99
N ASP A 57 4.46 8.54 -4.43
CA ASP A 57 5.24 9.22 -3.40
C ASP A 57 5.31 8.38 -2.12
N LEU A 58 4.19 7.75 -1.73
CA LEU A 58 4.18 6.81 -0.61
C LEU A 58 5.07 5.59 -0.89
N GLY A 59 5.07 5.08 -2.12
CA GLY A 59 5.96 4.00 -2.55
C GLY A 59 7.44 4.37 -2.47
N ARG A 60 7.79 5.60 -2.88
CA ARG A 60 9.15 6.16 -2.79
C ARG A 60 9.61 6.31 -1.35
N GLU A 61 8.75 6.87 -0.50
CA GLU A 61 9.03 7.02 0.93
C GLU A 61 9.25 5.68 1.61
N ALA A 62 8.38 4.69 1.33
CA ALA A 62 8.52 3.35 1.87
C ALA A 62 9.84 2.69 1.41
N ALA A 63 10.18 2.81 0.12
CA ALA A 63 11.41 2.27 -0.44
C ALA A 63 12.68 2.85 0.19
N ALA A 64 12.66 4.12 0.59
CA ALA A 64 13.80 4.77 1.25
C ALA A 64 14.08 4.19 2.66
N SER A 65 13.11 3.52 3.28
CA SER A 65 13.19 2.99 4.65
C SER A 65 13.16 1.46 4.75
N VAL A 66 13.34 0.76 3.63
CA VAL A 66 13.27 -0.71 3.59
C VAL A 66 14.41 -1.37 4.36
N ASP A 67 14.10 -2.42 5.12
CA ASP A 67 15.10 -3.33 5.67
C ASP A 67 15.60 -4.29 4.57
N HIS A 68 16.89 -4.18 4.24
CA HIS A 68 17.55 -5.00 3.21
C HIS A 68 17.63 -6.49 3.57
N ASN A 69 17.35 -6.87 4.83
CA ASN A 69 17.32 -8.27 5.25
C ASN A 69 15.95 -8.94 5.07
N ALA A 70 14.91 -8.17 4.74
CA ALA A 70 13.58 -8.73 4.49
C ALA A 70 13.57 -9.62 3.24
N LEU A 71 12.68 -10.63 3.23
CA LEU A 71 12.59 -11.61 2.13
C LEU A 71 12.29 -10.97 0.76
N PHE A 72 11.48 -9.92 0.75
CA PHE A 72 11.13 -9.14 -0.45
C PHE A 72 11.56 -7.68 -0.29
N ALA A 73 12.74 -7.47 0.28
CA ALA A 73 13.27 -6.12 0.52
C ALA A 73 13.21 -5.27 -0.76
N GLY A 74 12.41 -4.21 -0.73
CA GLY A 74 12.37 -3.21 -1.79
C GLY A 74 11.64 -3.61 -3.06
N VAL A 75 10.98 -4.78 -3.09
CA VAL A 75 10.23 -5.21 -4.27
C VAL A 75 8.89 -4.46 -4.34
N PRO A 76 8.63 -3.68 -5.40
CA PRO A 76 7.38 -2.93 -5.52
C PRO A 76 6.21 -3.87 -5.85
N PHE A 77 5.04 -3.58 -5.29
CA PHE A 77 3.81 -4.30 -5.59
C PHE A 77 2.60 -3.36 -5.61
N LEU A 78 1.56 -3.76 -6.34
CA LEU A 78 0.28 -3.06 -6.37
C LEU A 78 -0.68 -3.70 -5.38
N LEU A 79 -1.32 -2.87 -4.55
CA LEU A 79 -2.38 -3.31 -3.67
C LEU A 79 -3.72 -3.22 -4.39
N LYS A 80 -4.48 -4.32 -4.43
CA LYS A 80 -5.84 -4.30 -4.95
C LYS A 80 -6.73 -3.47 -4.03
N GLU A 81 -7.37 -2.45 -4.58
CA GLU A 81 -8.46 -1.76 -3.90
C GLU A 81 -9.69 -2.68 -3.91
N LEU A 82 -9.97 -3.21 -2.73
CA LEU A 82 -11.27 -3.74 -2.31
C LEU A 82 -11.80 -2.72 -1.32
N VAL A 83 -13.11 -2.65 -1.06
CA VAL A 83 -13.82 -1.67 -0.19
C VAL A 83 -13.31 -1.66 1.27
N THR A 84 -12.05 -1.27 1.43
CA THR A 84 -11.20 -1.48 2.60
C THR A 84 -10.32 -0.25 2.68
N GLN A 85 -10.31 0.39 3.85
CA GLN A 85 -9.52 1.59 4.07
C GLN A 85 -8.10 1.18 4.41
N TRP A 86 -7.12 1.70 3.66
CA TRP A 86 -5.73 1.68 4.04
C TRP A 86 -5.34 3.04 4.63
N LYS A 87 -4.59 3.03 5.74
CA LYS A 87 -4.23 4.25 6.46
C LYS A 87 -3.40 5.16 5.54
N GLY A 88 -3.90 6.37 5.29
CA GLY A 88 -3.21 7.39 4.50
C GLY A 88 -3.55 7.43 3.00
N THR A 89 -4.52 6.65 2.52
CA THR A 89 -4.90 6.65 1.09
C THR A 89 -6.35 7.07 0.84
N PRO A 90 -6.65 7.73 -0.30
CA PRO A 90 -8.04 7.99 -0.68
C PRO A 90 -8.75 6.67 -0.98
N ALA A 91 -9.83 6.38 -0.26
CA ALA A 91 -10.72 5.26 -0.58
C ALA A 91 -11.79 5.73 -1.58
N LYS A 92 -11.86 5.10 -2.76
CA LYS A 92 -13.05 5.21 -3.60
C LYS A 92 -14.06 4.20 -3.06
N LYS A 93 -15.29 4.63 -2.80
CA LYS A 93 -16.40 3.66 -2.71
C LYS A 93 -16.45 2.96 -4.06
N ALA A 94 -16.00 1.71 -4.15
CA ALA A 94 -16.57 0.82 -5.15
C ALA A 94 -18.08 0.96 -4.99
N LEU A 95 -18.82 1.14 -6.09
CA LEU A 95 -20.26 1.34 -6.08
C LEU A 95 -20.90 0.15 -5.36
N LEU A 96 -21.08 0.28 -4.04
CA LEU A 96 -21.78 -0.70 -3.25
C LEU A 96 -23.24 -0.56 -3.67
N PRO A 97 -23.91 -1.64 -4.11
CA PRO A 97 -25.36 -1.60 -4.18
C PRO A 97 -25.90 -1.18 -2.80
N GLU A 98 -26.98 -0.40 -2.78
CA GLU A 98 -27.54 0.08 -1.52
C GLU A 98 -27.80 -1.10 -0.56
N GLY A 99 -27.31 -0.97 0.68
CA GLY A 99 -27.52 -1.97 1.73
C GLY A 99 -26.33 -2.87 2.08
N LEU A 100 -25.15 -2.71 1.47
CA LEU A 100 -23.95 -3.43 1.90
C LEU A 100 -23.12 -2.62 2.92
N SER A 101 -22.97 -3.14 4.13
CA SER A 101 -22.08 -2.58 5.16
C SER A 101 -20.63 -2.97 4.93
N VAL A 102 -19.69 -2.04 5.18
CA VAL A 102 -18.25 -2.34 5.16
C VAL A 102 -17.91 -3.25 6.34
N VAL A 103 -17.63 -4.52 6.07
CA VAL A 103 -17.07 -5.44 7.06
C VAL A 103 -15.59 -5.11 7.22
N ARG A 104 -15.19 -4.55 8.37
CA ARG A 104 -13.77 -4.41 8.69
C ARG A 104 -13.15 -5.80 8.79
N GLN A 105 -12.14 -6.09 7.95
CA GLN A 105 -11.35 -7.30 8.12
C GLN A 105 -10.62 -7.23 9.47
N ARG A 106 -10.82 -8.26 10.28
CA ARG A 106 -10.07 -8.46 11.53
C ARG A 106 -8.65 -8.87 11.15
N PRO A 107 -7.59 -8.17 11.59
CA PRO A 107 -6.22 -8.55 11.23
C PRO A 107 -5.92 -9.98 11.73
N LEU A 108 -5.26 -10.78 10.89
CA LEU A 108 -4.93 -12.19 11.19
C LEU A 108 -3.92 -12.37 12.34
N LEU A 109 -3.33 -11.27 12.83
CA LEU A 109 -2.36 -11.26 13.94
C LEU A 109 -2.64 -10.06 14.88
N PRO A 110 -3.33 -10.28 16.01
CA PRO A 110 -3.66 -9.21 16.98
C PRO A 110 -2.46 -8.60 17.70
N ALA A 111 -1.30 -9.27 17.68
CA ALA A 111 -0.17 -8.93 18.55
C ALA A 111 0.66 -7.71 18.09
N LEU A 112 0.47 -7.20 16.88
CA LEU A 112 1.32 -6.14 16.29
C LEU A 112 0.81 -4.71 16.49
N PHE A 113 -0.42 -4.51 16.97
CA PHE A 113 -1.00 -3.16 17.16
C PHE A 113 -1.76 -3.07 18.50
N PRO A 114 -1.06 -2.84 19.62
CA PRO A 114 -1.65 -2.96 20.96
C PRO A 114 -2.51 -1.75 21.39
N SER A 115 -3.04 -0.93 20.47
CA SER A 115 -3.76 0.30 20.88
C SER A 115 -4.87 0.79 19.94
N GLU A 116 -5.59 -0.09 19.26
CA GLU A 116 -6.86 0.31 18.64
C GLU A 116 -8.03 -0.20 19.48
N LYS A 117 -8.60 0.67 20.33
CA LYS A 117 -9.86 0.39 21.02
C LYS A 117 -10.94 0.17 19.94
N PRO A 118 -11.73 -0.92 20.00
CA PRO A 118 -12.82 -1.10 19.07
C PRO A 118 -13.85 0.02 19.27
N VAL A 119 -14.15 0.76 18.21
CA VAL A 119 -15.31 1.65 18.19
C VAL A 119 -16.52 0.78 17.94
N THR A 120 -17.32 0.56 18.99
CA THR A 120 -18.59 -0.15 18.92
C THR A 120 -19.55 0.64 18.03
N GLU A 121 -20.25 -0.06 17.16
CA GLU A 121 -21.23 0.41 16.17
C GLU A 121 -22.47 1.03 16.86
N GLN A 122 -22.31 2.18 17.50
CA GLN A 122 -23.38 2.91 18.17
C GLN A 122 -23.07 4.41 18.20
N ALA A 123 -23.00 5.02 17.02
CA ALA A 123 -22.95 6.48 16.89
C ALA A 123 -23.72 6.94 15.65
N LEU A 124 -24.96 6.49 15.50
CA LEU A 124 -25.96 7.08 14.61
C LEU A 124 -27.31 7.18 15.34
N SER A 125 -27.36 8.01 16.39
CA SER A 125 -28.49 8.90 16.73
C SER A 125 -28.33 9.39 18.18
N GLY A 126 -28.34 10.71 18.37
CA GLY A 126 -28.48 11.34 19.69
C GLY A 126 -27.23 12.02 20.26
N SER A 127 -27.26 13.36 20.30
CA SER A 127 -26.69 14.28 21.30
C SER A 127 -25.54 13.76 22.21
N LEU A 128 -24.31 14.27 21.99
CA LEU A 128 -23.14 14.06 22.86
C LEU A 128 -23.23 14.84 24.20
N PRO A 129 -22.88 14.26 25.36
CA PRO A 129 -22.50 15.00 26.56
C PRO A 129 -20.98 15.30 26.59
N PRO A 130 -20.54 16.29 27.39
CA PRO A 130 -19.20 16.88 27.27
C PRO A 130 -18.06 16.03 27.86
N VAL A 131 -16.88 16.27 27.29
CA VAL A 131 -15.54 15.75 27.59
C VAL A 131 -15.20 15.77 29.08
N ALA A 132 -15.33 14.62 29.76
CA ALA A 132 -14.73 14.36 31.06
C ALA A 132 -14.81 12.86 31.43
N ALA A 133 -14.07 11.99 30.74
CA ALA A 133 -13.61 10.69 31.26
C ALA A 133 -12.76 9.98 30.20
N LEU A 134 -11.84 9.14 30.65
CA LEU A 134 -10.98 8.24 29.87
C LEU A 134 -9.57 8.80 29.54
N TRP A 135 -8.94 9.43 30.53
CA TRP A 135 -7.58 9.06 30.91
C TRP A 135 -7.67 8.02 32.03
N GLY A 136 -6.89 6.95 31.91
CA GLY A 136 -6.87 5.75 32.75
C GLY A 136 -6.23 4.62 31.97
#